data_AF-A0A916YA88-F1
#
_entry.id   AF-A0A916YA88-F1
#
_cell.length_a   1.000
_cell.length_b   1.000
_cell.length_c   1.000
_cell.angle_alpha   90.00
_cell.angle_beta   90.00
_cell.angle_gamma   90.00
#
_symmetry.space_group_name_H-M   'P 1'
#
loop_
_entity.id
_entity.type
_entity.pdbx_description
1 polymer ?
#
loop_
_entity_poly.entity_id
_entity_poly.type
_entity_poly.pdbx_seq_one_letter_code
_entity_poly.pdbx_strand_id
1 'polypeptide(L)' 'MSDSERGNTKHGPALDEEMEQETRGMVQGHGRPHAEPFRESEPLPDDTDPDEVEQAFDRGEEADDDE' A
#
# COMPACT_ATOMS: atom_id res chain seq x y z
N MET A 1 -37.93 -7.80 15.68
CA MET A 1 -37.06 -7.22 14.63
C MET A 1 -36.93 -5.74 14.98
N SER A 2 -35.86 -5.32 15.64
CA SER A 2 -35.71 -3.91 16.03
C SER A 2 -34.26 -3.47 15.88
N ASP A 3 -34.12 -2.24 15.39
CA ASP A 3 -32.93 -1.37 15.42
C ASP A 3 -31.73 -1.70 14.52
N SER A 4 -31.96 -2.04 13.25
CA SER A 4 -30.90 -1.98 12.23
C SER A 4 -31.30 -1.24 10.94
N GLU A 5 -32.22 -0.29 11.04
CA GLU A 5 -32.43 0.71 9.98
C GLU A 5 -31.50 1.92 10.20
N ARG A 6 -30.18 1.66 10.38
CA ARG A 6 -29.16 2.72 10.46
C ARG A 6 -28.93 3.33 9.07
N GLY A 7 -29.93 4.03 8.54
CA GLY A 7 -29.79 4.86 7.35
C GLY A 7 -30.09 6.30 7.72
N ASN A 8 -29.06 7.14 7.89
CA ASN A 8 -29.24 8.59 7.99
C ASN A 8 -29.75 9.12 6.63
N THR A 9 -31.07 9.26 6.48
CA THR A 9 -31.72 9.64 5.22
C THR A 9 -31.55 11.11 4.84
N LYS A 10 -31.03 11.94 5.76
CA LYS A 10 -30.89 13.39 5.55
C LYS A 10 -29.57 13.74 4.87
N HIS A 11 -28.49 13.06 5.27
CA HIS A 11 -27.13 13.36 4.81
C HIS A 11 -26.36 12.15 4.32
N GLY A 12 -26.93 10.93 4.31
CA GLY A 12 -26.21 9.70 3.96
C GLY A 12 -25.41 9.82 2.66
N PRO A 13 -26.04 10.06 1.49
CA PRO A 13 -25.32 10.13 0.22
C PRO A 13 -24.37 11.33 0.12
N ALA A 14 -24.78 12.51 0.61
CA ALA A 14 -23.98 13.72 0.50
C ALA A 14 -22.74 13.70 1.42
N LEU A 15 -22.88 13.13 2.61
CA LEU A 15 -21.77 12.96 3.55
C LEU A 15 -20.80 11.89 3.02
N ASP A 16 -21.32 10.81 2.44
CA ASP A 16 -20.47 9.80 1.80
C ASP A 16 -19.69 10.40 0.61
N GLU A 17 -20.32 11.24 -0.22
CA GLU A 17 -19.66 11.96 -1.33
C GLU A 17 -18.60 12.96 -0.85
N GLU A 18 -18.84 13.64 0.27
CA GLU A 18 -17.88 14.56 0.90
C GLU A 18 -16.68 13.79 1.48
N MET A 19 -16.95 12.73 2.24
CA MET A 19 -15.92 11.85 2.79
C MET A 19 -15.11 11.16 1.69
N GLU A 20 -15.74 10.72 0.60
CA GLU A 20 -15.05 10.14 -0.55
C GLU A 20 -14.08 11.16 -1.14
N GLN A 21 -14.51 12.40 -1.37
CA GLN A 21 -13.65 13.45 -1.92
C GLN A 21 -12.43 13.73 -1.04
N GLU A 22 -12.59 13.74 0.28
CA GLU A 22 -11.49 13.98 1.22
C GLU A 22 -10.53 12.78 1.31
N THR A 23 -11.06 11.57 1.34
CA THR A 23 -10.28 10.34 1.61
C THR A 23 -9.71 9.69 0.36
N ARG A 24 -10.25 9.98 -0.83
CA ARG A 24 -9.85 9.35 -2.11
C ARG A 24 -8.34 9.45 -2.36
N GLY A 25 -7.72 10.59 -2.07
CA GLY A 25 -6.27 10.77 -2.23
C GLY A 25 -5.43 9.92 -1.28
N MET A 26 -5.96 9.58 -0.11
CA MET A 26 -5.29 8.71 0.88
C MET A 26 -5.43 7.24 0.52
N VAL A 27 -6.62 6.82 0.06
CA VAL A 27 -6.90 5.42 -0.32
C VAL A 27 -6.25 5.06 -1.64
N GLN A 28 -6.41 5.92 -2.65
CA GLN A 28 -5.85 5.68 -3.98
C GLN A 28 -4.33 5.85 -3.98
N GLY A 29 -3.80 6.60 -3.01
CA GLY A 29 -2.39 6.94 -2.90
C GLY A 29 -1.91 7.77 -4.08
N HIS A 30 -0.76 8.41 -3.89
CA HIS A 30 0.11 8.72 -5.01
C HIS A 30 1.25 7.72 -4.89
N GLY A 31 1.56 6.98 -5.96
CA GLY A 31 2.71 6.10 -6.00
C GLY A 31 3.96 6.84 -5.50
N ARG A 32 4.97 6.10 -5.03
CA ARG A 32 6.23 6.70 -4.58
C ARG A 32 6.73 7.67 -5.68
N PRO A 33 7.22 8.87 -5.32
CA PRO A 33 7.73 9.79 -6.33
C PRO A 33 8.83 9.06 -7.12
N HIS A 34 8.56 8.79 -8.40
CA HIS A 34 9.51 8.11 -9.26
C HIS A 34 10.79 8.95 -9.33
N ALA A 35 11.88 8.40 -8.81
CA ALA A 35 13.20 8.99 -8.96
C ALA A 35 13.69 8.79 -10.40
N GLU A 36 14.75 9.49 -10.80
CA GLU A 36 15.44 9.12 -12.04
C GLU A 36 15.91 7.66 -11.93
N PRO A 37 15.84 6.82 -12.98
CA PRO A 37 16.05 5.37 -12.86
C PRO A 37 17.40 4.96 -12.23
N PHE A 38 18.44 5.77 -12.41
CA PHE A 38 19.76 5.52 -11.81
C PHE A 38 19.84 5.84 -10.31
N ARG A 39 18.81 6.46 -9.74
CA ARG A 39 18.64 6.75 -8.31
C ARG A 39 17.57 5.88 -7.66
N GLU A 40 16.79 5.14 -8.44
CA GLU A 40 15.78 4.23 -7.93
C GLU A 40 16.48 2.96 -7.43
N SER A 41 16.21 2.58 -6.18
CA SER A 41 16.70 1.30 -5.65
C SER A 41 15.99 0.16 -6.36
N GLU A 42 16.69 -0.96 -6.56
CA GLU A 42 16.07 -2.18 -7.07
C GLU A 42 14.92 -2.63 -6.13
N PRO A 43 13.84 -3.22 -6.66
CA PRO A 43 12.74 -3.74 -5.84
C PRO A 43 13.22 -4.89 -4.95
N LEU A 44 12.62 -5.02 -3.78
CA LEU A 44 12.84 -6.19 -2.92
C LEU A 44 12.17 -7.42 -3.57
N PRO A 45 12.73 -8.62 -3.36
CA PRO A 45 12.08 -9.86 -3.78
C PRO A 45 10.65 -9.96 -3.20
N ASP A 46 9.73 -10.49 -4.00
CA ASP A 46 8.35 -10.78 -3.56
C ASP A 46 7.88 -12.18 -3.94
N ASP A 47 6.65 -12.51 -3.57
CA ASP A 47 6.05 -13.84 -3.77
C ASP A 47 5.81 -14.20 -5.25
N THR A 48 6.10 -13.28 -6.16
CA THR A 48 6.06 -13.52 -7.61
C THR A 48 7.42 -13.90 -8.19
N ASP A 49 8.50 -13.75 -7.43
CA ASP A 49 9.86 -14.12 -7.81
C ASP A 49 10.16 -15.61 -7.58
N PRO A 50 11.14 -16.19 -8.31
CA PRO A 50 11.61 -17.55 -8.04
C PRO A 50 12.28 -17.70 -6.66
N ASP A 51 12.17 -18.88 -6.03
CA ASP A 51 12.80 -19.20 -4.75
C ASP A 51 14.31 -18.93 -4.72
N GLU A 52 15.00 -19.02 -5.86
CA GLU A 52 16.43 -18.73 -5.97
C GLU A 52 16.76 -17.24 -5.75
N VAL A 53 15.82 -16.34 -6.05
CA VAL A 53 15.97 -14.88 -5.86
C VAL A 53 15.90 -14.54 -4.38
N GLU A 54 14.93 -15.09 -3.65
CA GLU A 54 14.83 -14.94 -2.19
C GLU A 54 16.10 -15.46 -1.49
N GLN A 55 16.54 -16.68 -1.84
CA GLN A 55 17.76 -17.28 -1.28
C GLN A 55 19.03 -16.48 -1.57
N ALA A 56 19.09 -15.83 -2.73
CA ALA A 56 20.23 -14.98 -3.07
C ALA A 56 20.23 -13.67 -2.27
N PHE A 57 19.05 -13.12 -1.99
CA PHE A 57 18.86 -11.92 -1.19
C PHE A 57 19.24 -12.17 0.29
N ASP A 58 18.70 -13.23 0.90
CA ASP A 58 18.97 -13.59 2.30
C ASP A 58 20.47 -13.86 2.56
N ARG A 59 21.16 -14.50 1.60
CA ARG A 59 22.60 -14.75 1.69
C ARG A 59 23.44 -13.47 1.72
N GLY A 60 22.94 -12.39 1.12
CA GLY A 60 23.59 -11.08 1.18
C GLY A 60 23.47 -10.46 2.57
N GLU A 61 22.29 -10.57 3.18
CA GLU A 61 21.99 -9.99 4.50
C GLU A 61 22.81 -10.64 5.63
N GLU A 62 23.02 -11.96 5.57
CA GLU A 62 23.87 -12.68 6.54
C GLU A 62 25.35 -12.25 6.52
N ALA A 63 25.84 -11.67 5.42
CA ALA A 63 27.24 -11.25 5.28
C ALA A 63 27.52 -9.85 5.85
N ASP A 64 26.47 -9.05 6.09
CA ASP A 64 26.56 -7.66 6.56
C ASP A 64 26.40 -7.54 8.10
N ASP A 65 26.03 -8.62 8.80
CA ASP A 65 25.79 -8.66 10.26
C ASP A 65 27.06 -9.02 11.11
N ASP A 66 28.23 -9.18 10.49
CA ASP A 66 29.50 -9.59 11.12
C ASP A 66 30.42 -8.41 11.57
N GLU A 67 29.89 -7.20 11.79
CA GLU A 67 30.67 -6.00 12.22
C GLU A 67 30.52 -5.60 13.70
#